data_AF-A0A0G4PQT3-F1
#
_entry.id   AF-A0A0G4PQT3-F1
#
_cell.length_a   1.000
_cell.length_b   1.000
_cell.length_c   1.000
_cell.angle_alpha   90.00
_cell.angle_beta   90.00
_cell.angle_gamma   90.00
#
_symmetry.space_group_name_H-M   'P 1'
#
loop_
_entity.id
_entity.type
_entity.pdbx_description
1 polymer ?
#
loop_
_entity_poly.entity_id
_entity_poly.type
_entity_poly.pdbx_seq_one_letter_code
_entity_poly.pdbx_strand_id
1 'polypeptide(L)'
;MGDQSVLIYWRALVFMGKLADPWIITLSVLSLVIIYPYGNLKAVDAYFFGASASAESGLNTVDVKFLETYQQIYIYLILILGNLGFINMICYIDQASFLIWQRDSFCFRLFVLVDSKGLFNSDCFRLLYIKDLALGFSSTPHLW
;
A
#
# COMPACT_ATOMS: atom_id res chain seq x y z
N MET A 1 -12.88 5.58 -20.84
CA MET A 1 -13.05 5.33 -19.39
C MET A 1 -12.18 4.18 -18.85
N GLY A 2 -11.73 3.20 -19.66
CA GLY A 2 -10.92 2.07 -19.15
C GLY A 2 -9.42 2.34 -18.89
N ASP A 3 -8.80 3.31 -19.57
CA ASP A 3 -7.34 3.48 -19.54
C ASP A 3 -6.82 4.23 -18.28
N GLN A 4 -7.55 5.27 -17.84
CA GLN A 4 -7.13 6.10 -16.69
C GLN A 4 -7.24 5.38 -15.34
N SER A 5 -8.26 4.52 -15.16
CA SER A 5 -8.43 3.76 -13.92
C SER A 5 -7.31 2.73 -13.73
N VAL A 6 -6.94 2.01 -14.81
CA VAL A 6 -5.82 1.06 -14.79
C VAL A 6 -4.50 1.77 -14.49
N LEU A 7 -4.29 2.96 -15.03
CA LEU A 7 -3.09 3.76 -14.77
C LEU A 7 -2.99 4.21 -13.31
N ILE A 8 -4.11 4.54 -12.66
CA ILE A 8 -4.15 4.91 -11.24
C ILE A 8 -3.83 3.71 -10.35
N TYR A 9 -4.43 2.54 -10.62
CA TYR A 9 -4.07 1.30 -9.93
C TYR A 9 -2.60 0.95 -10.10
N TRP A 10 -2.08 1.12 -11.31
CA TRP A 10 -0.68 0.82 -11.57
C TRP A 10 0.25 1.78 -10.82
N ARG A 11 -0.07 3.07 -10.77
CA ARG A 11 0.67 4.06 -9.98
C ARG A 11 0.61 3.77 -8.47
N ALA A 12 -0.54 3.34 -7.96
CA ALA A 12 -0.69 2.94 -6.56
C ALA A 12 0.17 1.73 -6.22
N LEU A 13 0.17 0.68 -7.06
CA LEU A 13 1.02 -0.50 -6.88
C LEU A 13 2.53 -0.17 -6.92
N VAL A 14 2.97 0.71 -7.82
CA VAL A 14 4.37 1.18 -7.84
C VAL A 14 4.72 1.98 -6.59
N PHE A 15 3.78 2.78 -6.07
CA PHE A 15 3.95 3.51 -4.82
C PHE A 15 4.04 2.58 -3.60
N MET A 16 3.28 1.48 -3.58
CA MET A 16 3.34 0.46 -2.54
C MET A 16 4.72 -0.18 -2.45
N GLY A 17 5.33 -0.54 -3.59
CA GLY A 17 6.70 -1.07 -3.60
C GLY A 17 7.69 -0.12 -2.93
N LYS A 18 7.63 1.18 -3.28
CA LYS A 18 8.50 2.21 -2.69
C LYS A 18 8.35 2.39 -1.17
N LEU A 19 7.19 2.07 -0.60
CA LEU A 19 6.95 2.14 0.86
C LEU A 19 7.24 0.82 1.56
N ALA A 20 6.97 -0.31 0.92
CA ALA A 20 7.20 -1.65 1.46
C ALA A 20 8.70 -1.99 1.54
N ASP A 21 9.48 -1.61 0.53
CA ASP A 21 10.93 -1.86 0.48
C ASP A 21 11.68 -1.31 1.70
N PRO A 22 11.57 0.00 2.06
CA PRO A 22 12.24 0.53 3.23
C PRO A 22 11.69 -0.05 4.54
N TRP A 23 10.41 -0.40 4.61
CA TRP A 23 9.81 -1.04 5.80
C TRP A 23 10.48 -2.38 6.11
N ILE A 24 10.58 -3.27 5.11
CA ILE A 24 11.22 -4.59 5.26
C ILE A 24 12.71 -4.44 5.58
N ILE A 25 13.40 -3.47 4.97
CA ILE A 25 14.81 -3.20 5.23
C ILE A 25 15.00 -2.75 6.70
N THR A 26 14.17 -1.83 7.21
CA THR A 26 14.29 -1.38 8.61
C THR A 26 14.08 -2.51 9.60
N LEU A 27 13.08 -3.37 9.38
CA LEU A 27 12.83 -4.54 10.21
C LEU A 27 13.99 -5.56 10.17
N SER A 28 14.57 -5.78 8.99
CA SER A 28 15.73 -6.67 8.85
C SER A 28 16.99 -6.17 9.55
N VAL A 29 17.25 -4.85 9.55
CA VAL A 29 18.37 -4.24 10.28
C VAL A 29 18.12 -4.27 11.79
N LEU A 30 16.88 -4.07 12.23
CA LEU A 30 16.49 -4.12 13.64
C LEU A 30 16.72 -5.53 14.22
N SER A 31 16.55 -6.57 13.41
CA SER A 31 16.87 -7.96 13.78
C SER A 31 18.34 -8.16 14.10
N LEU A 32 19.23 -7.49 13.38
CA LEU A 32 20.66 -7.55 13.65
C LEU A 32 20.99 -6.93 15.01
N VAL A 33 20.37 -5.80 15.39
CA VAL A 33 20.62 -5.16 16.68
C VAL A 33 20.13 -6.01 17.86
N ILE A 34 19.02 -6.73 17.69
CA ILE A 34 18.36 -7.47 18.77
C ILE A 34 18.91 -8.90 18.93
N ILE A 35 19.14 -9.62 17.83
CA ILE A 35 19.56 -11.03 17.87
C ILE A 35 21.09 -11.17 18.05
N TYR A 36 21.89 -10.27 17.47
CA TYR A 36 23.36 -10.33 17.49
C TYR A 36 24.04 -10.27 18.88
N PRO A 37 23.61 -9.46 19.87
CA PRO A 37 24.35 -9.31 21.12
C PRO A 37 24.43 -10.58 21.96
N TYR A 38 23.64 -11.61 21.64
CA TYR A 38 23.71 -12.92 22.28
C TYR A 38 24.96 -13.73 21.87
N GLY A 39 25.63 -13.37 20.76
CA GLY A 39 26.91 -13.97 20.36
C GLY A 39 26.87 -15.41 19.85
N ASN A 40 25.70 -16.06 19.87
CA ASN A 40 25.52 -17.47 19.45
C ASN A 40 25.37 -17.64 17.93
N LEU A 41 25.14 -16.56 17.18
CA LEU A 41 24.83 -16.59 15.74
C LEU A 41 25.75 -15.65 14.95
N LYS A 42 26.06 -16.00 13.70
CA LYS A 42 26.78 -15.09 12.80
C LYS A 42 25.89 -13.91 12.44
N ALA A 43 26.48 -12.72 12.27
CA ALA A 43 25.76 -11.50 11.91
C ALA A 43 24.92 -11.65 10.63
N VAL A 44 25.44 -12.40 9.65
CA VAL A 44 24.74 -12.70 8.38
C VAL A 44 23.49 -13.54 8.63
N ASP A 45 23.59 -14.57 9.48
CA ASP A 45 22.48 -15.46 9.78
C ASP A 45 21.37 -14.71 10.54
N ALA A 46 21.73 -13.79 11.44
CA ALA A 46 20.80 -12.94 12.19
C ALA A 46 20.05 -11.91 11.30
N TYR A 47 20.74 -11.31 10.33
CA TYR A 47 20.12 -10.41 9.36
C TYR A 47 19.18 -11.17 8.41
N PHE A 48 19.65 -12.31 7.89
CA PHE A 48 18.86 -13.13 6.98
C PHE A 48 17.61 -13.70 7.65
N PHE A 49 17.69 -14.04 8.94
CA PHE A 49 16.52 -14.42 9.74
C PHE A 49 15.49 -13.30 9.84
N GLY A 50 15.93 -12.09 10.15
CA GLY A 50 15.06 -10.91 10.24
C GLY A 50 14.39 -10.57 8.90
N ALA A 51 15.15 -10.63 7.81
CA ALA A 51 14.63 -10.41 6.45
C ALA A 51 13.62 -11.49 6.05
N SER A 52 13.92 -12.76 6.33
CA SER A 52 13.05 -13.90 5.99
C SER A 52 11.76 -13.90 6.81
N ALA A 53 11.82 -13.48 8.08
CA ALA A 53 10.66 -13.31 8.94
C ALA A 53 9.81 -12.09 8.53
N SER A 54 10.44 -10.98 8.13
CA SER A 54 9.71 -9.79 7.65
C SER A 54 9.00 -10.01 6.31
N ALA A 55 9.50 -10.94 5.48
CA ALA A 55 8.92 -11.32 4.20
C ALA A 55 8.01 -12.55 4.29
N GLU A 56 7.72 -13.05 5.51
CA GLU A 56 6.89 -14.23 5.76
C GLU A 56 7.35 -15.50 5.00
N SER A 57 8.61 -15.53 4.54
CA SER A 57 9.11 -16.64 3.72
C SER A 57 9.30 -17.92 4.53
N GLY A 58 9.41 -17.80 5.86
CA GLY A 58 9.60 -18.94 6.76
C GLY A 58 10.92 -19.69 6.57
N LEU A 59 11.90 -19.06 5.91
CA LEU A 59 13.20 -19.65 5.64
C LEU A 59 14.14 -19.45 6.84
N ASN A 60 14.55 -20.56 7.45
CA ASN A 60 15.38 -20.56 8.65
C ASN A 60 16.81 -20.95 8.28
N THR A 61 17.79 -20.08 8.52
CA THR A 61 19.23 -20.38 8.33
C THR A 61 19.81 -21.21 9.47
N VAL A 62 19.17 -21.18 10.63
CA VAL A 62 19.52 -21.88 11.85
C VAL A 62 18.24 -22.48 12.42
N ASP A 63 18.34 -23.69 12.95
CA ASP A 63 17.18 -24.38 13.51
C ASP A 63 16.68 -23.66 14.79
N VAL A 64 15.42 -23.24 14.75
CA VAL A 64 14.74 -22.43 15.78
C VAL A 64 14.72 -23.14 17.14
N LYS A 65 14.81 -24.47 17.14
CA LYS A 65 14.86 -25.29 18.37
C LYS A 65 16.13 -25.07 19.20
N PHE A 66 17.22 -24.59 18.59
CA PHE A 66 18.48 -24.30 19.26
C PHE A 66 18.65 -22.83 19.65
N LEU A 67 17.64 -21.99 19.38
CA LEU A 67 17.63 -20.58 19.77
C LEU A 67 16.98 -20.39 21.13
N GLU A 68 17.48 -19.42 21.89
CA GLU A 68 16.89 -19.00 23.15
C GLU A 68 15.49 -18.40 22.98
N THR A 69 14.65 -18.54 24.02
CA THR A 69 13.26 -18.09 24.01
C THR A 69 13.12 -16.60 23.66
N TYR A 70 14.08 -15.76 24.05
CA TYR A 70 14.09 -14.33 23.68
C TYR A 70 14.19 -14.11 22.16
N GLN A 71 15.07 -14.84 21.49
CA GLN A 71 15.27 -14.72 20.05
C GLN A 71 14.06 -15.27 19.28
N GLN A 72 13.44 -16.34 19.79
CA GLN A 72 12.21 -16.89 19.25
C GLN A 72 11.05 -15.89 19.31
N ILE A 73 10.83 -15.26 20.47
CA ILE A 73 9.77 -14.25 20.64
C ILE A 73 9.99 -13.08 19.67
N TYR A 74 11.23 -12.65 19.48
CA TYR A 74 11.53 -11.57 18.55
C TYR A 74 11.16 -11.90 17.10
N ILE A 75 11.50 -13.12 16.64
CA ILE A 75 11.16 -13.58 15.28
C ILE A 75 9.63 -13.67 15.09
N TYR A 76 8.87 -14.04 16.13
CA TYR A 76 7.40 -13.99 16.06
C TYR A 76 6.85 -12.56 16.03
N LEU A 77 7.47 -11.63 16.75
CA LEU A 77 7.03 -10.22 16.76
C LEU A 77 7.25 -9.55 15.41
N ILE A 78 8.37 -9.82 14.74
CA ILE A 78 8.65 -9.19 13.44
C ILE A 78 7.70 -9.67 12.35
N LEU A 79 7.26 -10.93 12.42
CA LEU A 79 6.22 -11.52 11.57
C LEU A 79 4.86 -10.79 11.75
N ILE A 80 4.48 -10.52 13.00
CA ILE A 80 3.24 -9.78 13.29
C ILE A 80 3.33 -8.35 12.74
N LEU A 81 4.47 -7.69 12.91
CA LEU A 81 4.69 -6.33 12.40
C LEU A 81 4.73 -6.28 10.86
N GLY A 82 5.34 -7.28 10.22
CA GLY A 82 5.37 -7.44 8.76
C GLY A 82 3.96 -7.52 8.19
N ASN A 83 3.15 -8.44 8.74
CA ASN A 83 1.74 -8.61 8.37
C ASN A 83 0.90 -7.35 8.61
N LEU A 84 1.09 -6.66 9.74
CA LEU A 84 0.36 -5.44 10.05
C LEU A 84 0.68 -4.31 9.05
N GLY A 85 1.95 -4.16 8.67
CA GLY A 85 2.37 -3.18 7.67
C GLY A 85 1.73 -3.43 6.30
N PHE A 86 1.68 -4.69 5.87
CA PHE A 86 1.10 -5.07 4.58
C PHE A 86 -0.43 -4.89 4.54
N ILE A 87 -1.14 -5.31 5.59
CA ILE A 87 -2.61 -5.18 5.66
C ILE A 87 -3.03 -3.71 5.67
N ASN A 88 -2.32 -2.85 6.40
CA ASN A 88 -2.60 -1.43 6.44
C ASN A 88 -2.45 -0.79 5.05
N MET A 89 -1.40 -1.18 4.30
CA MET A 89 -1.20 -0.72 2.93
C MET A 89 -2.34 -1.13 1.98
N ILE A 90 -2.81 -2.37 2.05
CA ILE A 90 -3.96 -2.84 1.25
C ILE A 90 -5.22 -2.04 1.59
N CYS A 91 -5.51 -1.84 2.87
CA CYS A 91 -6.68 -1.09 3.31
C CYS A 91 -6.69 0.35 2.75
N TYR A 92 -5.52 1.00 2.68
CA TYR A 92 -5.40 2.32 2.03
C TYR A 92 -5.75 2.30 0.54
N ILE A 93 -5.37 1.25 -0.20
CA ILE A 93 -5.70 1.11 -1.63
C ILE A 93 -7.19 0.88 -1.81
N ASP A 94 -7.78 0.00 -1.00
CA ASP A 94 -9.21 -0.30 -1.06
C ASP A 94 -10.03 0.95 -0.74
N GLN A 95 -9.63 1.71 0.28
CA GLN A 95 -10.24 2.99 0.62
C GLN A 95 -10.12 3.99 -0.53
N ALA A 96 -8.95 4.12 -1.15
CA ALA A 96 -8.74 5.02 -2.30
C ALA A 96 -9.60 4.61 -3.51
N SER A 97 -9.67 3.30 -3.79
CA SER A 97 -10.49 2.72 -4.85
C SER A 97 -11.98 2.98 -4.62
N PHE A 98 -12.44 2.81 -3.38
CA PHE A 98 -13.82 3.07 -2.98
C PHE A 98 -14.20 4.55 -3.17
N LEU A 99 -13.31 5.49 -2.83
CA LEU A 99 -13.56 6.92 -3.05
C LEU A 99 -13.70 7.27 -4.54
N ILE A 100 -12.91 6.64 -5.41
CA ILE A 100 -13.01 6.84 -6.87
C ILE A 100 -14.35 6.27 -7.38
N TRP A 101 -14.75 5.10 -6.88
CA TRP A 101 -16.03 4.50 -7.26
C TRP A 101 -17.25 5.33 -6.80
N GLN A 102 -17.17 5.96 -5.62
CA GLN A 102 -18.19 6.89 -5.13
C GLN A 102 -18.34 8.13 -6.04
N ARG A 103 -17.21 8.67 -6.55
CA ARG A 103 -17.22 9.78 -7.51
C ARG A 103 -17.95 9.39 -8.80
N ASP A 104 -17.60 8.26 -9.39
CA ASP A 104 -18.13 7.85 -10.69
C ASP A 104 -19.62 7.46 -10.59
N SER A 105 -20.04 6.84 -9.48
CA SER A 105 -21.46 6.52 -9.21
C SER A 105 -22.33 7.77 -9.00
N PHE A 106 -21.78 8.81 -8.35
CA PHE A 106 -22.48 10.07 -8.15
C PHE A 106 -22.64 10.86 -9.46
N CYS A 107 -21.60 10.92 -10.29
CA CYS A 107 -21.69 11.53 -11.63
C CYS A 107 -22.73 10.83 -12.51
N PHE A 108 -22.80 9.49 -12.46
CA PHE A 108 -23.80 8.73 -13.23
C PHE A 108 -25.23 9.04 -12.76
N ARG A 109 -25.44 9.14 -11.45
CA ARG A 109 -26.77 9.47 -10.88
C ARG A 109 -27.18 10.92 -11.16
N LEU A 110 -26.23 11.85 -11.19
CA LEU A 110 -26.49 13.24 -11.55
C LEU A 110 -26.79 13.40 -13.05
N PHE A 111 -26.13 12.64 -13.93
CA PHE A 111 -26.40 12.61 -15.37
C PHE A 111 -27.83 12.15 -15.68
N VAL A 112 -28.28 11.06 -15.06
CA VAL A 112 -29.66 10.55 -15.20
C VAL A 112 -30.70 11.57 -14.71
N LEU A 113 -30.40 12.30 -13.62
CA LEU A 113 -31.30 13.35 -13.11
C LEU A 113 -31.37 14.60 -14.01
N VAL A 114 -30.29 14.94 -14.72
CA VAL A 114 -30.28 16.06 -15.68
C VAL A 114 -31.03 15.71 -16.96
N ASP A 115 -30.93 14.46 -17.44
CA ASP A 115 -31.64 13.98 -18.62
C ASP A 115 -33.16 13.92 -18.41
N SER A 116 -33.60 13.50 -17.22
CA SER A 116 -35.03 13.49 -16.83
C SER A 116 -35.71 14.86 -16.84
N LYS A 117 -34.95 15.97 -16.84
CA LYS A 117 -35.50 17.34 -16.87
C LYS A 117 -35.44 17.99 -18.25
N GLY A 118 -35.01 17.27 -19.29
CA GLY A 118 -35.00 17.76 -20.68
C GLY A 118 -34.15 19.01 -20.90
N LEU A 119 -33.20 19.30 -20.00
CA LEU A 119 -32.41 20.55 -19.97
C LEU A 119 -31.13 20.45 -20.82
N PHE A 120 -31.12 19.58 -21.82
CA PHE A 120 -29.93 19.28 -22.61
C PHE A 120 -29.83 20.25 -23.80
N ASN A 121 -29.44 21.49 -23.53
CA ASN A 121 -29.04 22.46 -24.55
C ASN A 121 -27.51 22.39 -24.75
N SER A 122 -27.04 22.73 -25.95
CA SER A 122 -25.64 22.72 -26.37
C SER A 122 -24.67 23.47 -25.44
N ASP A 123 -25.15 24.45 -24.67
CA ASP A 123 -24.38 25.17 -23.64
C ASP A 123 -24.09 24.33 -22.37
N CYS A 124 -24.98 23.39 -22.00
CA CYS A 124 -24.81 22.54 -20.83
C CYS A 124 -23.70 21.49 -21.03
N PHE A 125 -23.50 21.01 -22.26
CA PHE A 125 -22.41 20.09 -22.59
C PHE A 125 -21.03 20.74 -22.35
N ARG A 126 -20.92 22.05 -22.64
CA ARG A 126 -19.71 22.83 -22.41
C ARG A 126 -19.42 23.04 -20.93
N LEU A 127 -20.45 23.20 -20.10
CA LEU A 127 -20.30 23.33 -18.64
C LEU A 127 -19.98 22.01 -17.96
N LEU A 128 -20.51 20.87 -18.43
CA LEU A 128 -20.10 19.55 -17.93
C LEU A 128 -18.63 19.29 -18.25
N TYR A 129 -18.21 19.60 -19.47
CA TYR A 129 -16.81 19.48 -19.90
C TYR A 129 -15.88 20.43 -19.11
N ILE A 130 -16.30 21.66 -18.81
CA ILE A 130 -15.52 22.60 -17.97
C ILE A 130 -15.47 22.13 -16.52
N LYS A 131 -16.52 21.49 -15.99
CA LYS A 131 -16.55 20.93 -14.64
C LYS A 131 -15.67 19.67 -14.54
N ASP A 132 -15.65 18.84 -15.58
CA ASP A 132 -14.72 17.72 -15.73
C ASP A 132 -13.26 18.20 -15.94
N LEU A 133 -13.03 19.33 -16.64
CA LEU A 133 -11.71 19.94 -16.82
C LEU A 133 -11.20 20.63 -15.54
N ALA A 134 -12.09 21.27 -14.77
CA ALA A 134 -11.78 21.91 -13.50
C ALA A 134 -11.53 20.89 -12.37
N LEU A 135 -12.22 19.75 -12.40
CA LEU A 135 -11.97 18.63 -11.49
C LEU A 135 -10.82 17.72 -11.95
N GLY A 136 -10.39 17.85 -13.21
CA GLY A 136 -9.19 17.21 -13.77
C GLY A 136 -7.87 17.92 -13.47
N PHE A 137 -7.87 19.04 -12.72
CA PHE A 137 -6.67 19.84 -12.46
C PHE A 137 -6.46 20.25 -11.00
N SER A 138 -6.94 19.46 -10.04
CA SER A 138 -6.67 19.68 -8.61
C SER A 138 -6.54 18.38 -7.83
N SER A 139 -5.66 17.47 -8.26
CA SER A 139 -5.11 16.40 -7.41
C SER A 139 -3.76 15.92 -7.94
N THR A 140 -2.89 16.86 -8.31
CA THR A 140 -1.45 16.68 -8.15
C THR A 140 -1.06 17.41 -6.86
N PRO A 141 -0.79 16.74 -5.73
CA PRO A 141 0.24 17.26 -4.87
C PRO A 141 1.53 17.13 -5.69
N HIS A 142 1.89 18.22 -6.37
CA HIS A 142 3.27 18.47 -6.70
C HIS A 142 4.00 18.47 -5.35
N LEU A 143 4.87 17.47 -5.16
CA LEU A 143 6.01 17.48 -4.24
C LEU A 143 5.72 18.06 -2.85
N TRP A 144 5.56 17.19 -1.85
CA TRP A 144 6.60 16.86 -0.86
C TRP A 144 6.26 15.50 -0.25
#